data_AF-A0A450VV36-F1
#
_entry.id   AF-A0A450VV36-F1
#
_cell.length_a   1.000
_cell.length_b   1.000
_cell.length_c   1.000
_cell.angle_alpha   90.00
_cell.angle_beta   90.00
_cell.angle_gamma   90.00
#
_symmetry.space_group_name_H-M   'P 1'
#
loop_
_entity.id
_entity.type
_entity.pdbx_description
1 polymer ?
#
loop_
_entity_poly.entity_id
_entity_poly.type
_entity_poly.pdbx_seq_one_letter_code
_entity_poly.pdbx_strand_id
1 'polypeptide(L)'
;MEDVSEVYKRPYNPAVCFHEQPTQLIGETPRPIPMESGQPQPYDYEYEPLGTAVNFMVTEPLAGWRKVNVRDTRTAVDLAWEIYFERVTCLISKAVERSDGIGNYA
;
A
#
# COMPACT_ATOMS: atom_id res chain seq x y z
N MET A 1 -3.95 19.03 6.55
CA MET A 1 -3.51 17.64 6.75
C MET A 1 -2.59 17.49 7.96
N GLU A 2 -1.88 18.57 8.36
CA GLU A 2 -0.98 18.58 9.51
C GLU A 2 -1.69 18.41 10.87
N ASP A 3 -2.97 18.83 10.99
CA ASP A 3 -3.75 18.70 12.24
C ASP A 3 -3.94 17.24 12.71
N VAL A 4 -3.84 16.26 11.80
CA VAL A 4 -3.92 14.84 12.13
C VAL A 4 -2.63 14.34 12.78
N SER A 5 -1.49 14.97 12.50
CA SER A 5 -0.20 14.59 13.10
C SER A 5 -0.19 14.78 14.61
N GLU A 6 -0.87 15.82 15.10
CA GLU A 6 -1.04 16.08 16.54
C GLU A 6 -1.83 14.98 17.27
N VAL A 7 -2.66 14.21 16.56
CA VAL A 7 -3.38 13.07 17.14
C VAL A 7 -2.41 11.97 17.58
N TYR A 8 -1.33 11.75 16.82
CA TYR A 8 -0.33 10.73 17.11
C TYR A 8 0.61 11.10 18.28
N LYS A 9 0.69 12.38 18.66
CA LYS A 9 1.50 12.85 19.79
C LYS A 9 0.80 12.69 21.14
N ARG A 10 -0.51 12.41 21.15
CA ARG A 10 -1.29 12.18 22.37
C ARG A 10 -0.87 10.88 23.04
N PRO A 11 -1.17 10.67 24.33
CA PRO A 11 -1.02 9.37 24.97
C PRO A 11 -1.63 8.27 24.10
N TYR A 12 -0.94 7.12 24.01
CA TYR A 12 -1.28 6.06 23.06
C TYR A 12 -2.77 5.71 23.14
N ASN A 13 -3.45 5.97 22.03
CA ASN A 13 -4.82 5.59 21.77
C ASN A 13 -4.84 4.95 20.39
N PRO A 14 -5.29 3.69 20.25
CA PRO A 14 -5.27 2.99 18.96
C PRO A 14 -5.96 3.82 17.87
N ALA A 15 -5.17 4.26 16.89
CA ALA A 15 -5.63 5.02 15.74
C ALA A 15 -5.47 4.15 14.50
N VAL A 16 -6.57 3.90 13.80
CA VAL A 16 -6.55 3.16 12.53
C VAL A 16 -6.85 4.13 11.41
N CYS A 17 -5.99 4.13 10.40
CA CYS A 17 -6.18 4.89 9.18
C CYS A 17 -6.56 3.95 8.04
N PHE A 18 -7.43 4.43 7.17
CA PHE A 18 -7.82 3.75 5.95
C PHE A 18 -7.41 4.62 4.76
N HIS A 19 -6.81 4.02 3.75
CA HIS A 19 -6.38 4.70 2.54
C HIS A 19 -6.71 3.85 1.30
N GLU A 20 -7.03 4.52 0.21
CA GLU A 20 -7.27 3.91 -1.10
C GLU A 20 -6.36 4.59 -2.12
N GLN A 21 -5.57 3.80 -2.85
CA GLN A 21 -4.67 4.31 -3.90
C GLN A 21 -4.88 3.56 -5.21
N PRO A 22 -5.49 4.19 -6.24
CA PRO A 22 -5.44 3.67 -7.60
C PRO A 22 -4.00 3.62 -8.10
N THR A 23 -3.62 2.50 -8.70
CA THR A 23 -2.28 2.24 -9.25
C THR A 23 -2.41 1.84 -10.71
N GLN A 24 -1.69 2.54 -11.59
CA GLN A 24 -1.59 2.14 -12.99
C GLN A 24 -0.63 0.97 -13.10
N LEU A 25 -1.03 -0.06 -13.83
CA LEU A 25 -0.19 -1.21 -14.15
C LEU A 25 0.48 -0.92 -15.48
N ILE A 26 1.81 -0.87 -15.49
CA ILE A 26 2.62 -0.61 -16.68
C ILE A 26 3.60 -1.76 -16.89
N GLY A 27 3.71 -2.20 -18.14
CA GLY A 27 4.70 -3.16 -18.60
C GLY A 27 5.86 -2.47 -19.30
N GLU A 28 7.05 -3.06 -19.23
CA GLU A 28 8.19 -2.62 -20.02
C GLU A 28 8.00 -3.03 -21.48
N THR A 29 8.23 -2.09 -22.41
CA THR A 29 8.20 -2.39 -23.84
C THR A 29 9.49 -3.12 -24.24
N PRO A 30 9.42 -4.26 -24.95
CA PRO A 30 10.60 -5.11 -25.20
C PRO A 30 11.53 -4.59 -26.32
N ARG A 31 11.70 -3.28 -26.51
CA ARG A 31 12.59 -2.73 -27.55
C ARG A 31 13.94 -2.30 -26.97
N PRO A 32 14.96 -3.19 -26.95
CA PRO A 32 16.31 -2.78 -26.65
C PRO A 32 16.80 -1.89 -27.80
N ILE A 33 17.09 -0.63 -27.48
CA ILE A 33 17.81 0.26 -28.39
C ILE A 33 19.27 -0.26 -28.44
N PRO A 34 19.82 -0.57 -29.63
CA PRO A 34 21.20 -1.04 -29.74
C PRO A 34 22.17 -0.03 -29.12
N MET A 35 23.08 -0.52 -28.29
CA MET A 35 24.11 0.31 -27.66
C MET A 35 25.21 0.64 -28.67
N GLU A 36 25.55 1.92 -28.80
CA GLU A 36 26.75 2.35 -29.52
C GLU A 36 27.99 2.30 -28.60
N SER A 37 29.16 2.02 -29.18
CA SER A 37 30.41 1.93 -28.42
C SER A 37 30.75 3.24 -27.72
N GLY A 38 30.91 3.21 -26.39
CA GLY A 38 31.29 4.37 -25.57
C GLY A 38 30.13 5.18 -25.01
N GLN A 39 28.88 4.78 -25.26
CA GLN A 39 27.67 5.39 -24.70
C GLN A 39 27.03 4.46 -23.65
N PRO A 40 26.43 5.00 -22.58
CA PRO A 40 25.58 4.20 -21.69
C PRO A 40 24.38 3.66 -22.48
N GLN A 41 23.87 2.49 -22.07
CA GLN A 41 22.73 1.87 -22.75
C GLN A 41 21.52 2.81 -22.75
N PRO A 42 21.00 3.19 -23.94
CA PRO A 42 19.81 4.01 -24.02
C PRO A 42 18.57 3.22 -23.60
N TYR A 43 17.78 3.80 -22.70
CA TYR A 43 16.48 3.29 -22.29
C TYR A 43 15.37 4.12 -22.96
N ASP A 44 14.41 3.42 -23.55
CA ASP A 44 13.21 4.04 -24.09
C ASP A 44 12.20 4.34 -22.96
N TYR A 45 11.41 5.39 -23.11
CA TYR A 45 10.34 5.77 -22.17
C TYR A 45 8.99 5.18 -22.56
N GLU A 46 8.91 4.42 -23.66
CA GLU A 46 7.70 3.70 -24.07
C GLU A 46 7.34 2.61 -23.05
N TYR A 47 6.10 2.62 -22.59
CA TYR A 47 5.53 1.59 -21.72
C TYR A 47 4.20 1.08 -22.27
N GLU A 48 3.89 -0.17 -21.95
CA GLU A 48 2.62 -0.79 -22.31
C GLU A 48 1.63 -0.65 -21.14
N PRO A 49 0.45 -0.03 -21.33
CA PRO A 49 -0.56 0.03 -20.30
C PRO A 49 -1.20 -1.35 -20.09
N LEU A 50 -1.05 -1.89 -18.88
CA LEU A 50 -1.60 -3.20 -18.46
C LEU A 50 -2.88 -3.06 -17.63
N GLY A 51 -3.48 -1.87 -17.62
CA GLY A 51 -4.70 -1.56 -16.89
C GLY A 51 -4.43 -0.85 -15.56
N THR A 52 -5.33 -1.04 -14.60
CA THR A 52 -5.29 -0.38 -13.30
C THR A 52 -5.70 -1.34 -12.20
N ALA A 53 -5.12 -1.17 -11.02
CA ALA A 53 -5.54 -1.81 -9.79
C ALA A 53 -5.77 -0.74 -8.71
N VAL A 54 -6.32 -1.16 -7.58
CA VAL A 54 -6.56 -0.30 -6.42
C VAL A 54 -5.97 -0.98 -5.19
N ASN A 55 -5.12 -0.24 -4.48
CA ASN A 55 -4.54 -0.67 -3.22
C ASN A 55 -5.38 -0.09 -2.07
N PHE A 56 -6.05 -0.95 -1.33
CA PHE A 56 -6.72 -0.62 -0.09
C PHE A 56 -5.78 -0.90 1.07
N MET A 57 -5.42 0.13 1.83
CA MET A 57 -4.49 0.04 2.94
C MET A 57 -5.19 0.39 4.25
N VAL A 58 -4.97 -0.45 5.26
CA VAL A 58 -5.31 -0.18 6.65
C VAL A 58 -4.03 -0.13 7.45
N THR A 59 -3.84 0.90 8.27
CA THR A 59 -2.61 1.08 9.05
C THR A 59 -2.90 1.56 10.46
N GLU A 60 -2.14 1.05 11.42
CA GLU A 60 -1.97 1.66 12.74
C GLU A 60 -0.54 2.23 12.81
N PRO A 61 -0.36 3.53 12.58
CA PRO A 61 0.97 4.12 12.50
C PRO A 61 1.73 4.02 13.82
N LEU A 62 1.05 4.15 14.97
CA LEU A 62 1.67 4.09 16.29
C LEU A 62 2.13 2.68 16.70
N ALA A 63 1.61 1.64 16.06
CA ALA A 63 2.07 0.25 16.27
C ALA A 63 3.01 -0.24 15.15
N GLY A 64 3.24 0.57 14.11
CA GLY A 64 4.02 0.16 12.94
C GLY A 64 3.34 -0.94 12.09
N TRP A 65 2.04 -1.15 12.27
CA TRP A 65 1.31 -2.22 11.59
C TRP A 65 0.56 -1.68 10.37
N ARG A 66 0.58 -2.45 9.27
CA ARG A 66 -0.25 -2.16 8.09
C ARG A 66 -0.64 -3.45 7.36
N LYS A 67 -1.82 -3.42 6.75
CA LYS A 67 -2.30 -4.42 5.80
C LYS A 67 -2.70 -3.75 4.50
N VAL A 68 -2.42 -4.43 3.39
CA VAL A 68 -2.77 -3.96 2.05
C VAL A 68 -3.48 -5.08 1.31
N ASN A 69 -4.65 -4.79 0.74
CA ASN A 69 -5.36 -5.64 -0.18
C ASN A 69 -5.43 -4.95 -1.55
N VAL A 70 -5.18 -5.70 -2.61
CA VAL A 70 -5.20 -5.18 -4.00
C VAL A 70 -6.45 -5.70 -4.70
N ARG A 71 -7.15 -4.83 -5.43
CA ARG A 71 -8.35 -5.15 -6.19
C ARG A 71 -8.23 -4.62 -7.62
N ASP A 72 -8.90 -5.28 -8.56
CA ASP A 72 -8.94 -4.83 -9.96
C ASP A 72 -9.88 -3.63 -10.14
N THR A 73 -10.89 -3.48 -9.28
CA THR A 73 -11.92 -2.46 -9.40
C THR A 73 -12.01 -1.53 -8.19
N ARG A 74 -12.52 -0.32 -8.45
CA ARG A 74 -12.78 0.71 -7.45
C ARG A 74 -14.28 0.94 -7.23
N THR A 75 -15.01 -0.07 -6.78
CA THR A 75 -16.45 0.07 -6.54
C THR A 75 -16.75 0.44 -5.08
N ALA A 76 -17.91 1.05 -4.85
CA ALA A 76 -18.40 1.28 -3.50
C ALA A 76 -18.60 -0.03 -2.71
N VAL A 77 -18.86 -1.15 -3.41
CA VAL A 77 -18.96 -2.48 -2.82
C VAL A 77 -17.58 -2.97 -2.38
N ASP A 78 -16.54 -2.78 -3.20
CA ASP A 78 -15.15 -3.10 -2.82
C ASP A 78 -14.74 -2.31 -1.58
N LEU A 79 -14.98 -1.00 -1.58
CA LEU A 79 -14.73 -0.14 -0.43
C LEU A 79 -15.45 -0.62 0.83
N ALA A 80 -16.74 -0.96 0.70
CA ALA A 80 -17.52 -1.49 1.82
C ALA A 80 -16.91 -2.79 2.35
N TRP A 81 -16.57 -3.74 1.47
CA TRP A 81 -15.92 -4.99 1.87
C TRP A 81 -14.66 -4.72 2.67
N GLU A 82 -13.75 -3.88 2.17
CA GLU A 82 -12.49 -3.58 2.84
C GLU A 82 -12.72 -2.90 4.20
N ILE A 83 -13.68 -1.97 4.30
CA ILE A 83 -14.00 -1.32 5.58
C ILE A 83 -14.65 -2.30 6.59
N TYR A 84 -15.61 -3.12 6.15
CA TYR A 84 -16.36 -4.01 7.05
C TYR A 84 -15.53 -5.22 7.52
N PHE A 85 -14.72 -5.82 6.63
CA PHE A 85 -13.88 -6.96 6.98
C PHE A 85 -12.70 -6.55 7.87
N GLU A 86 -12.07 -5.40 7.60
CA GLU A 86 -10.87 -4.98 8.33
C GLU A 86 -11.17 -4.40 9.71
N ARG A 87 -12.39 -3.90 9.95
CA ARG A 87 -12.83 -3.48 11.30
C ARG A 87 -12.84 -4.65 12.29
N VAL A 88 -13.08 -5.87 11.80
CA VAL A 88 -13.11 -7.11 12.60
C VAL A 88 -11.71 -7.73 12.66
N THR A 89 -10.98 -7.72 11.53
CA THR A 89 -9.68 -8.41 11.41
C THR A 89 -8.53 -7.66 12.09
N CYS A 90 -8.59 -6.32 12.17
CA CYS A 90 -7.58 -5.49 12.85
C CYS A 90 -7.54 -5.77 14.37
N LEU A 91 -8.70 -6.06 14.99
CA LEU A 91 -8.75 -6.43 16.42
C LEU A 91 -8.16 -7.82 16.68
N ILE A 92 -8.36 -8.76 15.76
CA ILE A 92 -7.88 -10.15 15.88
C ILE A 92 -6.38 -10.25 15.58
N SER A 93 -5.89 -9.55 14.55
CA SER A 93 -4.48 -9.64 14.14
C SER A 93 -3.53 -8.95 15.12
N LYS A 94 -3.93 -7.81 15.70
CA LYS A 94 -3.17 -7.18 16.80
C LYS A 94 -3.07 -8.05 18.06
N ALA A 95 -4.06 -8.92 18.30
CA ALA A 95 -4.01 -9.86 19.41
C ALA A 95 -2.98 -10.97 19.13
N VAL A 96 -2.90 -11.44 17.89
CA VAL A 96 -1.94 -12.48 17.45
C VAL A 96 -0.50 -11.94 17.43
N GLU A 97 -0.27 -10.74 16.89
CA GLU A 97 1.08 -10.16 16.86
C GLU A 97 1.57 -9.65 18.24
N ARG A 98 0.66 -9.30 19.17
CA ARG A 98 1.05 -9.04 20.57
C ARG A 98 1.41 -10.30 21.35
N SER A 99 0.86 -11.47 21.00
CA SER A 99 1.25 -12.75 21.61
C SER A 99 2.56 -13.28 21.03
N ASP A 100 2.85 -12.98 19.77
CA ASP A 100 4.07 -13.39 19.08
C ASP A 100 5.09 -12.26 19.12
N GLY A 101 5.79 -12.12 20.25
CA GLY A 101 6.85 -11.13 20.45
C GLY A 101 8.03 -11.32 19.49
N ILE A 102 7.86 -10.92 18.23
CA ILE A 102 8.91 -10.90 17.21
C ILE A 102 9.02 -9.47 16.71
N GLY A 103 9.98 -8.75 17.31
CA GLY A 103 10.50 -7.53 16.73
C GLY A 103 11.19 -7.82 15.39
N ASN A 104 11.06 -6.86 14.47
CA ASN A 104 11.89 -6.50 13.30
C ASN A 104 10.93 -5.67 12.42
N TYR A 105 11.25 -4.47 11.95
CA TYR A 105 12.33 -4.01 11.06
C TYR A 105 12.51 -2.48 11.30
N ALA A 106 13.70 -1.86 11.42
CA ALA A 106 14.83 -1.77 10.48
C ALA A 106 14.44 -1.19 9.11
#